data_AF-A0AA88EA03-F1
#
_entry.id   AF-A0AA88EA03-F1
#
_cell.length_a   1.000
_cell.length_b   1.000
_cell.length_c   1.000
_cell.angle_alpha   90.00
_cell.angle_beta   90.00
_cell.angle_gamma   90.00
#
_symmetry.space_group_name_H-M   'P 1'
#
loop_
_entity.id
_entity.type
_entity.pdbx_description
1 polymer ?
#
loop_
_entity_poly.entity_id
_entity_poly.type
_entity_poly.pdbx_seq_one_letter_code
_entity_poly.pdbx_strand_id
1 'polypeptide(L)' 'MLVKYRALSKSSQPPEVERVGVILDMQSPVGSIARDYISMEISYFYSKHSNFRTRLVLSWRDSGNDTVAAALTGSDD' A
#
# COMPACT_ATOMS: atom_id res chain seq x y z
N MET A 1 19.07 40.84 -6.96
CA MET A 1 17.82 40.16 -7.34
C MET A 1 17.71 38.89 -6.50
N LEU A 2 16.92 38.89 -5.42
CA LEU A 2 16.79 37.72 -4.52
C LEU A 2 15.69 36.81 -5.05
N VAL A 3 16.07 35.64 -5.54
CA VAL A 3 15.14 34.57 -5.94
C VAL A 3 14.56 33.96 -4.66
N LYS A 4 13.29 34.26 -4.38
CA LYS A 4 12.55 33.63 -3.27
C LYS A 4 12.17 32.21 -3.69
N TYR A 5 12.80 31.20 -3.08
CA TYR A 5 12.36 29.82 -3.19
C TYR A 5 11.01 29.68 -2.48
N ARG A 6 9.92 29.61 -3.25
CA ARG A 6 8.58 29.34 -2.74
C ARG A 6 8.57 27.91 -2.21
N ALA A 7 8.51 27.74 -0.90
CA ALA A 7 8.24 26.46 -0.28
C ALA A 7 6.87 25.96 -0.77
N LEU A 8 6.82 24.75 -1.34
CA LEU A 8 5.57 24.08 -1.69
C LEU A 8 4.79 23.84 -0.40
N SER A 9 3.62 24.46 -0.26
CA SER A 9 2.77 24.32 0.91
C SER A 9 2.32 22.87 1.07
N LYS A 10 2.72 22.21 2.17
CA LYS A 10 2.08 20.97 2.61
C LYS A 10 0.60 21.25 2.86
N SER A 11 -0.27 20.42 2.32
CA SER A 11 -1.72 20.43 2.60
C SER A 11 -1.95 20.43 4.12
N SER A 12 -2.82 21.32 4.61
CA SER A 12 -3.23 21.37 6.02
C SER A 12 -4.28 20.31 6.38
N GLN A 13 -4.84 19.62 5.39
CA GLN A 13 -5.81 18.55 5.60
C GLN A 13 -5.10 17.23 5.91
N PRO A 14 -5.68 16.40 6.80
CA PRO A 14 -5.13 15.09 7.10
C PRO A 14 -5.06 14.21 5.84
N PRO A 15 -4.11 13.25 5.78
CA PRO A 15 -4.06 12.26 4.71
C PRO A 15 -5.36 11.46 4.64
N GLU A 16 -5.80 11.17 3.43
CA GLU A 16 -6.93 10.28 3.18
C GLU A 16 -6.42 8.84 3.27
N VAL A 17 -7.02 8.01 4.12
CA VAL A 17 -6.54 6.64 4.36
C VAL A 17 -7.43 5.67 3.61
N GLU A 18 -6.83 4.91 2.71
CA GLU A 18 -7.52 3.87 1.93
C GLU A 18 -7.03 2.50 2.39
N ARG A 19 -7.98 1.61 2.72
CA ARG A 19 -7.67 0.24 3.16
C ARG A 19 -7.82 -0.71 1.99
N VAL A 20 -6.78 -1.49 1.73
CA VAL A 20 -6.76 -2.44 0.62
C VAL A 20 -6.47 -3.83 1.17
N GLY A 21 -7.38 -4.78 0.93
CA GLY A 21 -7.14 -6.19 1.19
C GLY A 21 -6.32 -6.82 0.07
N VAL A 22 -5.29 -7.58 0.44
CA VAL A 22 -4.43 -8.31 -0.50
C VAL A 22 -4.34 -9.76 -0.06
N ILE A 23 -4.77 -10.66 -0.95
CA ILE A 23 -4.72 -12.11 -0.75
C ILE A 23 -3.64 -12.67 -1.67
N LEU A 24 -2.65 -13.35 -1.10
CA LEU A 24 -1.58 -14.02 -1.83
C LEU A 24 -1.34 -15.40 -1.23
N ASP A 25 -0.89 -16.35 -2.04
CA ASP A 25 -0.32 -17.58 -1.51
C ASP A 25 1.11 -17.31 -1.03
N MET A 26 1.26 -16.97 0.25
CA MET A 26 2.56 -16.63 0.84
C MET A 26 3.45 -17.86 1.06
N GLN A 27 2.91 -19.06 0.89
CA GLN A 27 3.67 -20.31 0.89
C GLN A 27 4.32 -20.58 -0.46
N SER A 28 3.86 -19.93 -1.53
CA SER A 28 4.51 -19.99 -2.84
C SER A 28 5.67 -18.99 -2.96
N PRO A 29 6.75 -19.33 -3.70
CA PRO A 29 7.82 -18.37 -4.00
C PRO A 29 7.30 -17.08 -4.66
N VAL A 30 6.30 -17.21 -5.54
CA VAL A 30 5.71 -16.08 -6.25
C VAL A 30 4.97 -15.14 -5.30
N GLY A 31 4.14 -15.68 -4.39
CA GLY A 31 3.41 -14.85 -3.44
C GLY A 31 4.32 -14.18 -2.41
N SER A 32 5.38 -14.86 -1.97
CA SER A 32 6.41 -14.25 -1.12
C SER A 32 7.10 -13.07 -1.83
N ILE A 33 7.56 -13.27 -3.07
CA ILE A 33 8.22 -12.21 -3.84
C ILE A 33 7.26 -11.04 -4.12
N ALA A 34 6.00 -11.33 -4.46
CA ALA A 34 4.99 -10.32 -4.72
C ALA A 34 4.73 -9.46 -3.47
N ARG A 35 4.63 -10.06 -2.28
CA ARG A 35 4.46 -9.33 -1.01
C ARG A 35 5.61 -8.34 -0.80
N ASP A 36 6.85 -8.79 -0.93
CA ASP A 36 8.04 -7.94 -0.73
C ASP A 36 8.09 -6.80 -1.75
N TYR A 37 7.82 -7.10 -3.02
CA TYR A 37 7.84 -6.11 -4.09
C TYR A 37 6.76 -5.04 -3.91
N ILE A 38 5.54 -5.42 -3.55
CA ILE A 38 4.45 -4.47 -3.28
C ILE A 38 4.81 -3.56 -2.09
N SER A 39 5.31 -4.12 -0.99
CA SER A 39 5.74 -3.34 0.18
C SER A 39 6.86 -2.35 -0.17
N MET A 40 7.82 -2.79 -0.98
CA MET A 40 8.90 -1.95 -1.46
C MET A 40 8.40 -0.84 -2.39
N GLU A 41 7.58 -1.16 -3.38
CA GLU A 41 7.08 -0.18 -4.36
C GLU A 41 6.22 0.89 -3.70
N ILE A 42 5.37 0.54 -2.73
CA ILE A 42 4.60 1.52 -1.96
C ILE A 42 5.52 2.46 -1.17
N SER A 43 6.54 1.91 -0.51
CA SER A 43 7.52 2.70 0.23
C SER A 43 8.30 3.63 -0.70
N TYR A 44 8.72 3.11 -1.85
CA TYR A 44 9.42 3.86 -2.88
C TYR A 44 8.54 4.97 -3.46
N PHE A 45 7.29 4.67 -3.79
CA PHE A 45 6.31 5.64 -4.28
C PHE A 45 6.17 6.81 -3.30
N TYR A 46 5.95 6.56 -2.01
CA TYR A 46 5.81 7.64 -1.03
C TYR A 46 7.11 8.37 -0.73
N SER A 47 8.27 7.76 -0.97
CA SER A 47 9.56 8.46 -0.92
C SER A 47 9.70 9.50 -2.03
N LYS A 48 9.15 9.22 -3.22
CA LYS A 48 9.19 10.12 -4.39
C LYS A 48 8.02 11.10 -4.42
N HIS A 49 6.89 10.70 -3.87
CA HIS A 49 5.62 11.44 -3.88
C HIS A 49 5.11 11.68 -2.46
N SER A 50 5.95 12.25 -1.60
CA SER A 50 5.63 12.49 -0.18
C SER A 50 4.38 13.36 0.03
N ASN A 51 4.03 14.20 -0.95
CA ASN A 51 2.85 15.07 -0.96
C ASN A 51 1.61 14.42 -1.59
N PHE A 52 1.69 13.20 -2.13
CA PHE A 52 0.49 12.45 -2.51
C PHE A 52 -0.38 12.31 -1.27
N ARG A 53 -1.68 12.59 -1.36
CA ARG A 53 -2.52 12.75 -0.17
C ARG A 53 -3.03 11.42 0.38
N THR A 54 -3.30 10.47 -0.51
CA THR A 54 -3.83 9.16 -0.14
C THR A 54 -2.73 8.30 0.48
N ARG A 55 -3.03 7.63 1.58
CA ARG A 55 -2.17 6.70 2.30
C ARG A 55 -2.82 5.32 2.27
N LEU A 56 -2.18 4.39 1.59
CA LEU A 56 -2.62 3.00 1.53
C LEU A 56 -2.26 2.28 2.82
N VAL A 57 -3.23 1.56 3.39
CA VAL A 57 -3.03 0.59 4.46
C VAL A 57 -3.38 -0.78 3.91
N LEU A 58 -2.37 -1.62 3.75
CA LEU A 58 -2.56 -2.97 3.25
C LEU A 58 -2.89 -3.94 4.38
N SER A 59 -3.98 -4.69 4.22
CA SER A 59 -4.29 -5.87 5.02
C SER A 59 -3.92 -7.11 4.22
N TRP A 60 -3.03 -7.93 4.77
CA TRP A 60 -2.49 -9.10 4.08
C TRP A 60 -3.16 -10.38 4.57
N ARG A 61 -3.52 -11.26 3.64
CA ARG A 61 -4.04 -12.60 3.94
C ARG A 61 -3.28 -13.65 3.13
N ASP A 62 -2.74 -14.64 3.83
CA ASP A 62 -2.17 -15.82 3.19
C ASP A 62 -3.31 -16.76 2.76
N SER A 63 -3.30 -17.19 1.50
CA SER A 63 -4.26 -18.16 1.00
C SER A 63 -3.87 -19.60 1.29
N GLY A 64 -2.60 -19.89 1.62
CA GLY A 64 -2.15 -21.25 1.93
C GLY A 64 -2.50 -22.26 0.83
N ASN A 65 -2.26 -21.88 -0.43
CA ASN A 65 -2.63 -22.63 -1.65
C ASN A 65 -4.14 -22.81 -1.92
N ASP A 66 -5.05 -22.20 -1.13
CA ASP A 66 -6.50 -22.16 -1.38
C ASP A 66 -6.99 -20.70 -1.47
N THR A 67 -6.95 -20.16 -2.69
CA THR A 67 -7.37 -18.78 -2.96
C THR A 67 -8.88 -18.55 -2.82
N VAL A 68 -9.69 -19.60 -3.01
CA VAL A 68 -11.15 -19.49 -2.96
C VAL A 68 -11.61 -19.40 -1.50
N ALA A 69 -11.12 -20.29 -0.63
CA ALA A 69 -11.43 -20.22 0.80
C ALA A 69 -10.91 -18.91 1.42
N ALA A 70 -9.72 -18.45 1.01
CA ALA A 70 -9.14 -17.21 1.48
C ALA A 70 -9.94 -15.96 1.04
N ALA A 71 -10.58 -15.99 -0.13
CA ALA A 71 -11.46 -14.92 -0.59
C ALA A 71 -12.80 -14.91 0.15
N LEU A 72 -13.39 -16.09 0.38
CA LEU A 72 -14.69 -16.23 1.05
C LEU A 72 -14.66 -15.83 2.53
N THR A 73 -13.56 -16.08 3.23
CA THR A 73 -13.36 -15.62 4.63
C THR A 73 -13.19 -14.10 4.75
N GLY A 74 -13.31 -13.35 3.65
CA GLY A 74 -13.12 -11.89 3.59
C GLY A 74 -14.43 -11.10 3.56
N SER A 75 -15.57 -11.79 3.51
CA SER A 75 -16.89 -11.17 3.39
C SER A 75 -17.73 -11.19 4.68
N ASP A 76 -17.18 -11.65 5.80
CA ASP A 76 -17.94 -11.90 7.04
C ASP A 76 -17.77 -10.83 8.14
N ASP A 77 -17.34 -9.61 7.79
CA ASP A 77 -17.37 -8.43 8.69
C ASP A 77 -18.34 -7.35 8.18
#